data_AF-A0A9K3IFT5-F1
#
_entry.id   AF-A0A9K3IFT5-F1
#
_cell.length_a   1.000
_cell.length_b   1.000
_cell.length_c   1.000
_cell.angle_alpha   90.00
_cell.angle_beta   90.00
_cell.angle_gamma   90.00
#
_symmetry.space_group_name_H-M   'P 1'
#
loop_
_entity.id
_entity.type
_entity.pdbx_description
1 polymer ?
#
loop_
_entity_poly.entity_id
_entity_poly.type
_entity_poly.pdbx_seq_one_letter_code
_entity_poly.pdbx_strand_id
1 'polypeptide(L)'
;MSWGVLFPVGIMIARYLRTFPAADPAWFYLHGSLQVSAYGIGVAGWVTGLKLGSESKGVEYTAHRNIGITLFCLATLQVLALFLRPKKGHKIRFYWNIYHHGTGFAVAILGILNVFKGLEILSPSSKWRLSYIIIISSLGIIAIILEAFTWIVVLKRKSNKATKPNGNGDTRRQSSAP
;
A
#
# COMPACT_ATOMS: atom_id res chain seq x y z
N MET A 1 -0.22 -14.74 5.71
CA MET A 1 0.71 -14.43 4.62
C MET A 1 0.17 -13.44 3.59
N SER A 2 -1.05 -13.57 3.08
CA SER A 2 -1.58 -12.62 2.07
C SER A 2 -1.81 -11.19 2.61
N TRP A 3 -3.01 -10.86 3.09
CA TRP A 3 -3.38 -9.47 3.42
C TRP A 3 -2.61 -8.89 4.61
N GLY A 4 -2.12 -9.76 5.50
CA GLY A 4 -1.28 -9.34 6.64
C GLY A 4 0.19 -9.05 6.31
N VAL A 5 0.71 -9.40 5.13
CA VAL A 5 2.14 -9.20 4.79
C VAL A 5 2.33 -8.66 3.37
N LEU A 6 1.77 -9.30 2.34
CA LEU A 6 1.96 -8.89 0.95
C LEU A 6 1.39 -7.49 0.66
N PHE A 7 0.25 -7.13 1.25
CA PHE A 7 -0.32 -5.78 1.13
C PHE A 7 0.61 -4.70 1.69
N PRO A 8 1.09 -4.81 2.95
CA PRO A 8 2.12 -3.91 3.49
C PRO A 8 3.36 -3.79 2.58
N VAL A 9 3.88 -4.90 2.07
CA VAL A 9 5.04 -4.89 1.16
C VAL A 9 4.72 -4.13 -0.14
N GLY A 10 3.55 -4.35 -0.74
CA GLY A 10 3.09 -3.61 -1.91
C GLY A 10 2.97 -2.10 -1.67
N ILE A 11 2.50 -1.70 -0.49
CA ILE A 11 2.46 -0.29 -0.07
C ILE A 11 3.88 0.28 0.02
N MET A 12 4.82 -0.44 0.64
CA MET A 12 6.22 -0.01 0.74
C MET A 12 6.88 0.16 -0.64
N ILE A 13 6.68 -0.79 -1.56
CA ILE A 13 7.17 -0.69 -2.94
C ILE A 13 6.67 0.59 -3.60
N ALA A 14 5.36 0.85 -3.55
CA ALA A 14 4.78 2.05 -4.14
C ALA A 14 5.25 3.34 -3.45
N ARG A 15 5.43 3.33 -2.13
CA ARG A 15 5.87 4.50 -1.36
C ARG A 15 7.31 4.89 -1.68
N TYR A 16 8.23 3.91 -1.68
CA TYR A 16 9.66 4.20 -1.75
C TYR A 16 10.19 4.22 -3.19
N LEU A 17 9.76 3.30 -4.06
CA LEU A 17 10.26 3.28 -5.44
C LEU A 17 9.71 4.43 -6.29
N ARG A 18 8.46 4.87 -6.05
CA ARG A 18 7.86 6.00 -6.78
C ARG A 18 8.65 7.31 -6.63
N THR A 19 9.48 7.44 -5.60
CA THR A 19 10.33 8.62 -5.41
C THR A 19 11.48 8.70 -6.43
N PHE A 20 11.80 7.60 -7.12
CA PHE A 20 12.88 7.56 -8.11
C PHE A 20 12.31 7.61 -9.53
N PRO A 21 12.59 8.66 -10.33
CA PRO A 21 12.11 8.74 -11.71
C PRO A 21 12.54 7.55 -12.57
N ALA A 22 13.74 7.01 -12.34
CA ALA A 22 14.25 5.82 -13.03
C ALA A 22 13.45 4.54 -12.76
N ALA A 23 12.62 4.53 -11.71
CA ALA A 23 11.76 3.39 -11.39
C ALA A 23 10.36 3.52 -12.02
N ASP A 24 10.06 4.56 -12.79
CA ASP A 24 8.82 4.67 -13.56
C ASP A 24 8.99 3.97 -14.92
N PRO A 25 8.05 3.09 -15.35
CA PRO A 25 6.79 2.69 -14.69
C PRO A 25 6.91 1.44 -13.80
N ALA A 26 8.11 0.91 -13.58
CA ALA A 26 8.34 -0.36 -12.86
C ALA A 26 7.68 -0.42 -11.47
N TRP A 27 7.77 0.66 -10.67
CA TRP A 27 7.13 0.70 -9.34
C TRP A 27 5.62 0.44 -9.40
N PHE A 28 4.95 0.91 -10.46
CA PHE A 28 3.51 0.79 -10.63
C PHE A 28 3.12 -0.65 -10.95
N TYR A 29 3.86 -1.31 -11.83
CA TYR A 29 3.63 -2.71 -12.17
C TYR A 29 3.95 -3.65 -11.00
N LEU A 30 5.07 -3.41 -10.29
CA LEU A 30 5.44 -4.19 -9.11
C LEU A 30 4.41 -4.05 -7.98
N HIS A 31 3.94 -2.83 -7.73
CA HIS A 31 2.84 -2.60 -6.77
C HIS A 31 1.57 -3.33 -7.22
N GLY A 32 1.14 -3.13 -8.46
CA GLY A 32 -0.09 -3.71 -9.00
C GLY A 32 -0.08 -5.23 -8.97
N SER A 33 1.00 -5.87 -9.44
CA SER A 33 1.10 -7.33 -9.48
C SER A 33 1.08 -7.95 -8.09
N LEU A 34 1.78 -7.33 -7.13
CA LEU A 34 1.80 -7.79 -5.75
C LEU A 34 0.44 -7.65 -5.08
N GLN A 35 -0.27 -6.54 -5.32
CA GLN A 35 -1.61 -6.31 -4.75
C GLN A 35 -2.65 -7.24 -5.34
N VAL A 36 -2.63 -7.48 -6.66
CA VAL A 36 -3.56 -8.43 -7.32
C VAL A 36 -3.30 -9.86 -6.81
N SER A 37 -2.03 -10.26 -6.71
CA SER A 37 -1.66 -11.58 -6.19
C SER A 37 -2.09 -11.75 -4.73
N ALA A 38 -1.83 -10.73 -3.89
CA ALA A 38 -2.27 -10.72 -2.51
C ALA A 38 -3.80 -10.80 -2.41
N TYR A 39 -4.52 -10.01 -3.20
CA TYR A 39 -5.98 -10.07 -3.25
C TYR A 39 -6.46 -11.50 -3.55
N GLY A 40 -5.98 -12.13 -4.63
CA GLY A 40 -6.38 -13.50 -4.99
C GLY A 40 -6.14 -14.53 -3.88
N ILE A 41 -4.95 -14.56 -3.28
CA ILE A 41 -4.62 -15.48 -2.18
C ILE A 41 -5.51 -15.19 -0.95
N GLY A 42 -5.81 -13.92 -0.68
CA GLY A 42 -6.63 -13.53 0.46
C GLY A 42 -8.10 -13.86 0.27
N VAL A 43 -8.64 -13.73 -0.95
CA VAL A 43 -9.99 -14.20 -1.28
C VAL A 43 -10.12 -15.70 -1.06
N ALA A 44 -9.14 -16.49 -1.52
CA ALA A 44 -9.14 -17.93 -1.27
C ALA A 44 -9.14 -18.25 0.24
N GLY A 45 -8.29 -17.58 1.02
CA GLY A 45 -8.28 -17.73 2.48
C GLY A 45 -9.59 -17.31 3.16
N TRP A 46 -10.20 -16.22 2.69
CA TRP A 46 -11.48 -15.71 3.20
C TRP A 46 -12.63 -16.68 2.91
N VAL A 47 -12.73 -17.20 1.68
CA VAL A 47 -13.74 -18.21 1.31
C VAL A 47 -13.58 -19.48 2.14
N THR A 48 -12.35 -19.97 2.30
CA THR A 48 -12.08 -21.12 3.17
C THR A 48 -12.50 -20.85 4.62
N GLY A 49 -12.21 -19.65 5.15
CA GLY A 49 -12.63 -19.25 6.49
C GLY A 49 -14.16 -19.20 6.66
N LEU A 50 -14.90 -18.70 5.67
CA LEU A 50 -16.37 -18.74 5.66
C LEU A 50 -16.90 -20.17 5.63
N LYS A 51 -16.30 -21.03 4.81
CA LYS A 51 -16.70 -22.43 4.69
C LYS A 51 -16.49 -23.18 6.02
N LEU A 52 -15.31 -23.06 6.62
CA LEU A 52 -15.01 -23.65 7.93
C LEU A 52 -15.93 -23.12 9.04
N GLY A 53 -16.24 -21.81 9.01
CA GLY A 53 -17.20 -21.21 9.93
C GLY A 53 -18.61 -21.79 9.78
N SER A 54 -19.07 -22.02 8.55
CA SER A 54 -20.39 -22.63 8.30
C SER A 54 -20.50 -24.09 8.76
N GLU A 55 -19.38 -24.80 8.82
CA GLU A 55 -19.31 -26.20 9.26
C GLU A 55 -19.12 -26.33 10.78
N SER A 56 -18.71 -25.25 11.47
CA SER A 56 -18.47 -25.20 12.90
C SER A 56 -19.74 -24.81 13.67
N LYS A 57 -20.67 -25.76 13.86
CA LYS A 57 -21.94 -25.50 14.56
C LYS A 57 -21.69 -25.11 16.03
N GLY A 58 -22.27 -23.99 16.46
CA GLY A 58 -22.24 -23.53 17.86
C GLY A 58 -21.01 -22.69 18.27
N VAL A 59 -20.06 -22.46 17.36
CA VAL A 59 -18.88 -21.61 17.63
C VAL A 59 -18.81 -20.50 16.59
N GLU A 60 -19.04 -19.25 17.02
CA GLU A 60 -19.00 -18.06 16.17
C GLU A 60 -17.85 -17.14 16.58
N TYR A 61 -16.86 -16.98 15.71
CA TYR A 61 -15.77 -16.03 15.92
C TYR A 61 -16.10 -14.65 15.33
N THR A 62 -17.09 -14.00 15.92
CA THR A 62 -17.75 -12.79 15.39
C THR A 62 -16.77 -11.65 15.06
N ALA A 63 -15.81 -11.37 15.94
CA ALA A 63 -14.85 -10.29 15.71
C ALA A 63 -13.93 -10.55 14.50
N HIS A 64 -13.32 -11.74 14.40
CA HIS A 64 -12.48 -12.11 13.26
C HIS A 64 -13.26 -12.15 11.96
N ARG A 65 -14.49 -12.68 12.00
CA ARG A 65 -15.38 -12.75 10.83
C ARG A 65 -15.77 -11.35 10.33
N ASN A 66 -16.18 -10.46 11.22
CA ASN A 66 -16.59 -9.10 10.85
C ASN A 66 -15.43 -8.28 10.28
N ILE A 67 -14.25 -8.38 10.89
CA ILE A 67 -13.03 -7.77 10.36
C ILE A 67 -12.70 -8.38 8.99
N GLY A 68 -12.76 -9.71 8.85
CA GLY A 68 -12.50 -10.41 7.60
C GLY A 68 -13.42 -9.99 6.45
N ILE A 69 -14.73 -9.85 6.70
CA ILE A 69 -15.70 -9.35 5.71
C ILE A 69 -15.40 -7.89 5.34
N THR A 70 -15.17 -7.03 6.33
CA THR A 70 -14.81 -5.62 6.09
C THR A 70 -13.54 -5.51 5.25
N LEU A 71 -12.54 -6.31 5.58
CA LEU A 71 -11.25 -6.37 4.90
C LEU A 71 -11.41 -6.84 3.44
N PHE A 72 -12.24 -7.86 3.19
CA PHE A 72 -12.57 -8.30 1.84
C PHE A 72 -13.21 -7.16 1.02
N CYS A 73 -14.24 -6.51 1.55
CA CYS A 73 -14.91 -5.40 0.86
C CYS A 73 -13.93 -4.27 0.50
N LEU A 74 -13.10 -3.84 1.46
CA LEU A 74 -12.11 -2.78 1.24
C LEU A 74 -11.00 -3.20 0.26
N ALA A 75 -10.53 -4.44 0.33
CA ALA A 75 -9.53 -4.96 -0.59
C ALA A 75 -10.07 -5.06 -2.03
N THR A 76 -11.34 -5.44 -2.19
CA THR A 76 -12.04 -5.42 -3.49
C THR A 76 -12.11 -4.01 -4.06
N LEU A 77 -12.53 -3.02 -3.25
CA LEU A 77 -12.51 -1.61 -3.64
C LEU A 77 -11.11 -1.15 -4.08
N GLN A 78 -10.07 -1.66 -3.45
CA GLN A 78 -8.69 -1.34 -3.79
C GLN A 78 -8.22 -1.92 -5.12
N VAL A 79 -8.58 -3.17 -5.43
CA VAL A 79 -8.27 -3.76 -6.74
C VAL A 79 -9.07 -3.06 -7.85
N LEU A 80 -10.34 -2.71 -7.58
CA LEU A 80 -11.16 -1.93 -8.51
C LEU A 80 -10.58 -0.54 -8.80
N ALA A 81 -9.82 0.03 -7.87
CA ALA A 81 -9.15 1.32 -8.07
C ALA A 81 -8.22 1.33 -9.28
N LEU A 82 -7.62 0.19 -9.65
CA LEU A 82 -6.79 0.05 -10.85
C LEU A 82 -7.58 0.37 -12.12
N PHE A 83 -8.79 -0.18 -12.25
CA PHE A 83 -9.67 0.00 -13.41
C PHE A 83 -10.30 1.39 -13.44
N LEU A 84 -10.60 1.94 -12.26
CA LEU A 84 -11.22 3.26 -12.11
C LEU A 84 -10.19 4.41 -12.07
N ARG A 85 -8.91 4.14 -12.35
CA ARG A 85 -7.82 5.11 -12.24
C ARG A 85 -7.98 6.26 -13.25
N PRO A 86 -8.24 7.50 -12.81
CA PRO A 86 -8.43 8.62 -13.72
C PRO A 86 -7.14 9.03 -14.43
N LYS A 87 -7.28 9.67 -15.60
CA LYS A 87 -6.14 10.30 -16.31
C LYS A 87 -5.51 11.41 -15.48
N LYS A 88 -4.20 11.62 -15.67
CA LYS A 88 -3.45 12.72 -15.02
C LYS A 88 -4.08 14.07 -15.45
N GLY A 89 -4.33 14.97 -14.50
CA GLY A 89 -4.85 16.32 -14.76
C GLY A 89 -6.32 16.56 -14.39
N HIS A 90 -7.14 15.51 -14.21
CA HIS A 90 -8.54 15.70 -13.76
C HIS A 90 -8.64 15.92 -12.25
N LYS A 91 -9.52 16.82 -11.81
CA LYS A 91 -9.81 17.05 -10.37
C LYS A 91 -10.22 15.76 -9.64
N ILE A 92 -10.93 14.86 -10.31
CA ILE A 92 -11.33 13.55 -9.75
C ILE A 92 -10.13 12.68 -9.34
N ARG A 93 -8.96 12.87 -9.95
CA ARG A 93 -7.72 12.15 -9.61
C ARG A 93 -7.28 12.40 -8.18
N PHE A 94 -7.59 13.58 -7.63
CA PHE A 94 -7.29 13.95 -6.24
C PHE A 94 -8.14 13.14 -5.27
N TYR A 95 -9.47 13.11 -5.46
CA TYR A 95 -10.37 12.27 -4.65
C TYR A 95 -10.03 10.78 -4.80
N TRP A 96 -9.65 10.36 -6.01
CA TRP A 96 -9.17 9.01 -6.25
C TRP A 96 -7.96 8.67 -5.37
N ASN A 97 -6.99 9.59 -5.26
CA ASN A 97 -5.82 9.37 -4.41
C ASN A 97 -6.20 9.29 -2.92
N ILE A 98 -7.11 10.14 -2.46
CA ILE A 98 -7.54 10.12 -1.05
C ILE A 98 -8.17 8.78 -0.71
N TYR A 99 -9.17 8.33 -1.48
CA TYR A 99 -9.81 7.06 -1.17
C TYR A 99 -8.83 5.90 -1.34
N HIS A 100 -8.01 5.88 -2.41
CA HIS A 100 -7.08 4.77 -2.67
C HIS A 100 -6.01 4.68 -1.57
N HIS A 101 -5.46 5.80 -1.11
CA HIS A 101 -4.50 5.77 -0.01
C HIS A 101 -5.18 5.44 1.33
N GLY A 102 -6.29 6.09 1.64
CA GLY A 102 -7.01 5.87 2.90
C GLY A 102 -7.48 4.42 3.06
N THR A 103 -8.15 3.87 2.05
CA THR A 103 -8.57 2.46 2.06
C THR A 103 -7.38 1.50 2.07
N GLY A 104 -6.25 1.85 1.45
CA GLY A 104 -5.03 1.04 1.48
C GLY A 104 -4.41 0.90 2.86
N PHE A 105 -4.34 2.00 3.61
CA PHE A 105 -3.89 1.96 5.00
C PHE A 105 -4.87 1.20 5.89
N ALA A 106 -6.19 1.39 5.68
CA ALA A 106 -7.21 0.64 6.41
C ALA A 106 -7.08 -0.88 6.18
N VAL A 107 -6.90 -1.32 4.93
CA VAL A 107 -6.67 -2.73 4.59
C VAL A 107 -5.42 -3.28 5.26
N ALA A 108 -4.32 -2.53 5.29
CA ALA A 108 -3.09 -2.97 5.95
C ALA A 108 -3.28 -3.17 7.46
N ILE A 109 -3.89 -2.19 8.15
CA ILE A 109 -4.13 -2.25 9.59
C ILE A 109 -5.10 -3.38 9.94
N LEU A 110 -6.26 -3.42 9.27
CA LEU A 110 -7.26 -4.45 9.49
C LEU A 110 -6.72 -5.84 9.15
N GLY A 111 -5.89 -5.98 8.12
CA GLY A 111 -5.18 -7.21 7.80
C GLY A 111 -4.30 -7.71 8.95
N ILE A 112 -3.51 -6.82 9.55
CA ILE A 112 -2.66 -7.18 10.70
C ILE A 112 -3.49 -7.61 11.90
N LEU A 113 -4.51 -6.81 12.26
CA LEU A 113 -5.42 -7.13 13.37
C LEU A 113 -6.15 -8.46 13.14
N ASN A 114 -6.59 -8.72 11.91
CA ASN A 114 -7.30 -9.94 11.58
C ASN A 114 -6.41 -11.18 11.68
N VAL A 115 -5.12 -11.07 11.35
CA VAL A 115 -4.15 -12.16 11.56
C VAL A 115 -3.98 -12.46 13.04
N PHE A 116 -3.83 -11.44 13.90
CA PHE A 116 -3.75 -11.67 15.34
C PHE A 116 -4.99 -12.34 15.89
N LYS A 117 -6.18 -11.92 15.46
CA LYS A 117 -7.44 -12.58 15.84
C LYS A 117 -7.53 -14.02 15.32
N GLY A 118 -7.08 -14.28 14.10
CA GLY A 118 -7.02 -15.64 13.56
C GLY A 118 -6.05 -16.55 14.35
N LEU A 119 -4.90 -16.01 14.76
CA LEU A 119 -3.94 -16.73 15.61
C LEU A 119 -4.50 -17.01 17.02
N GLU A 120 -5.26 -16.07 17.60
CA GLU A 120 -5.93 -16.27 18.88
C GLU A 120 -6.95 -17.42 18.79
N ILE A 121 -7.74 -17.45 17.71
CA ILE A 121 -8.73 -18.50 17.43
C ILE A 121 -8.09 -19.87 17.26
N LEU A 122 -7.06 -19.95 16.41
CA LEU A 122 -6.36 -21.22 16.13
C LEU A 122 -5.54 -21.69 17.34
N SER A 123 -5.22 -20.79 18.27
CA SER A 123 -4.33 -21.01 19.42
C SER A 123 -3.12 -21.89 19.07
N PRO A 124 -2.35 -21.55 18.01
CA PRO A 124 -1.23 -22.37 17.58
C PRO A 124 -0.07 -22.20 18.58
N SER A 125 1.00 -22.98 18.39
CA SER A 125 2.21 -22.80 19.19
C SER A 125 2.70 -21.35 19.15
N SER A 126 3.19 -20.85 20.29
CA SER A 126 3.63 -19.46 20.46
C SER A 126 4.66 -19.00 19.40
N LYS A 127 5.38 -19.95 18.80
CA LYS A 127 6.32 -19.71 17.70
C LYS A 127 5.65 -19.01 16.51
N TRP A 128 4.43 -19.38 16.12
CA TRP A 128 3.73 -18.75 14.99
C TRP A 128 3.39 -17.28 15.22
N ARG A 129 2.90 -16.97 16.43
CA ARG A 129 2.64 -15.59 16.84
C ARG A 129 3.93 -14.77 16.89
N LEU A 130 4.98 -15.34 17.47
CA LEU A 130 6.30 -14.69 17.52
C LEU A 130 6.87 -14.44 16.12
N SER A 131 6.83 -15.43 15.23
CA SER A 131 7.28 -15.28 13.83
C SER A 131 6.53 -14.15 13.12
N TYR A 132 5.21 -14.06 13.30
CA TYR A 132 4.44 -12.98 12.70
C TYR A 132 4.83 -11.60 13.24
N ILE A 133 5.03 -11.48 14.57
CA ILE A 133 5.53 -10.25 15.22
C ILE A 133 6.90 -9.85 14.67
N ILE A 134 7.82 -10.80 14.49
CA ILE A 134 9.15 -10.53 13.93
C ILE A 134 9.02 -10.01 12.50
N ILE A 135 8.16 -10.59 11.66
CA ILE A 135 7.94 -10.16 10.27
C ILE A 135 7.44 -8.71 10.21
N ILE A 136 6.36 -8.39 10.93
CA ILE A 136 5.79 -7.03 10.91
C ILE A 136 6.71 -5.99 11.56
N SER A 137 7.45 -6.38 12.62
CA SER A 137 8.46 -5.50 13.23
C SER A 137 9.61 -5.22 12.26
N SER A 138 10.09 -6.24 11.54
CA SER A 138 11.13 -6.10 10.51
C SER A 138 10.67 -5.18 9.38
N LEU A 139 9.44 -5.35 8.89
CA LEU A 139 8.86 -4.46 7.87
C LEU A 139 8.77 -3.01 8.36
N GLY A 140 8.39 -2.80 9.63
CA GLY A 140 8.35 -1.48 10.26
C GLY A 140 9.73 -0.82 10.32
N ILE A 141 10.76 -1.56 10.75
CA ILE A 141 12.15 -1.07 10.80
C ILE A 141 12.65 -0.70 9.39
N ILE A 142 12.43 -1.58 8.40
CA ILE A 142 12.80 -1.32 7.01
C ILE A 142 12.08 -0.06 6.50
N ALA A 143 10.79 0.10 6.81
CA ALA A 143 10.03 1.29 6.44
C ALA A 143 10.63 2.56 7.05
N ILE A 144 11.00 2.57 8.33
CA ILE A 144 11.62 3.72 8.98
C ILE A 144 12.94 4.11 8.29
N ILE A 145 13.79 3.12 8.01
CA ILE A 145 15.08 3.35 7.33
C ILE A 145 14.85 3.93 5.92
N LEU A 146 13.95 3.32 5.15
CA LEU A 146 13.63 3.77 3.79
C LEU A 146 13.00 5.16 3.77
N GLU A 147 12.14 5.49 4.75
CA GLU A 147 11.54 6.81 4.88
C GLU A 147 12.63 7.86 5.17
N ALA A 148 13.53 7.60 6.13
CA ALA A 148 14.67 8.49 6.41
C ALA A 148 15.54 8.74 5.18
N PHE A 149 15.92 7.67 4.46
CA PHE A 149 16.69 7.79 3.21
C PHE A 149 15.93 8.58 2.13
N THR A 150 14.64 8.32 1.96
CA THR A 150 13.79 9.01 0.99
C THR A 150 13.72 10.51 1.28
N TRP A 151 13.57 10.90 2.55
CA TRP A 151 13.59 12.31 2.95
C TRP A 151 14.93 12.98 2.65
N ILE A 152 16.06 12.33 2.94
CA ILE A 152 17.39 12.86 2.59
C ILE A 152 17.48 13.12 1.08
N VAL A 153 17.06 12.16 0.25
CA VAL A 153 17.08 12.29 -1.21
C VAL A 153 16.17 13.43 -1.68
N VAL A 154 14.96 13.54 -1.15
CA VAL A 154 13.99 14.58 -1.52
C VAL A 154 14.50 15.97 -1.13
N LEU A 155 15.05 16.13 0.08
CA LEU A 155 15.61 17.38 0.56
C LEU A 155 16.83 17.81 -0.27
N LYS A 156 17.74 16.88 -0.59
CA LYS A 156 18.90 17.14 -1.45
C LYS A 156 18.48 17.58 -2.86
N ARG A 157 17.46 16.94 -3.45
CA ARG A 157 16.91 17.37 -4.75
C ARG A 157 16.28 18.75 -4.69
N LYS A 158 15.57 19.09 -3.62
CA LYS A 158 14.96 20.42 -3.42
C LYS A 158 16.05 21.50 -3.29
N SER A 159 17.09 21.23 -2.51
CA SER A 159 18.25 22.12 -2.35
C SER A 159 18.99 22.36 -3.68
N ASN A 160 19.29 21.29 -4.44
CA ASN A 160 19.96 21.39 -5.74
C ASN A 160 19.14 22.14 -6.80
N LYS A 161 17.80 22.11 -6.72
CA LYS A 161 16.92 22.92 -7.58
C LYS A 161 16.90 24.39 -7.17
N ALA A 162 17.03 24.69 -5.89
CA ALA A 162 17.09 26.07 -5.41
C ALA A 162 18.43 26.76 -5.74
N THR A 163 19.54 26.00 -5.74
CA THR A 163 20.88 26.51 -6.09
C THR A 163 21.16 26.61 -7.58
N LYS A 164 20.33 26.00 -8.44
CA LYS A 164 20.33 26.25 -9.90
C LYS A 164 19.19 27.21 -10.24
N PRO A 165 19.40 28.55 -10.21
CA PRO A 165 18.41 29.46 -10.76
C PRO A 165 18.25 29.14 -12.25
N ASN A 166 17.02 29.25 -12.77
CA ASN A 166 16.71 29.08 -14.19
C ASN A 166 17.60 30.02 -15.03
N GLY A 167 18.74 29.52 -15.50
CA GLY A 167 19.59 30.16 -16.50
C GLY A 167 19.01 29.92 -17.89
N ASN A 168 17.98 30.68 -18.23
CA ASN A 168 17.56 31.01 -19.60
C ASN A 168 16.55 32.16 -19.41
N GLY A 169 16.89 33.42 -19.60
CA GLY A 169 17.55 33.97 -20.79
C GLY A 169 16.47 34.50 -21.73
N ASP A 170 15.71 35.51 -21.30
CA ASP A 170 14.86 36.31 -22.18
C ASP A 170 15.46 37.71 -22.32
N THR A 171 16.69 37.72 -22.85
CA THR A 171 17.35 38.91 -23.38
C THR A 171 16.97 39.04 -24.84
N ARG A 172 15.77 39.56 -25.13
CA ARG A 172 15.53 40.28 -26.38
C ARG A 172 14.34 41.24 -26.29
N ARG A 173 14.53 42.35 -25.57
CA ARG A 173 13.94 43.62 -25.99
C ARG A 173 15.00 44.42 -26.75
N GLN A 174 14.54 45.05 -27.84
CA GLN A 174 15.21 46.04 -28.70
C GLN A 174 16.11 45.53 -29.83
N SER A 175 15.53 45.41 -31.03
CA SER A 175 16.06 46.16 -32.17
C SER A 175 14.88 46.83 -32.89
N SER A 176 15.03 48.13 -33.10
CA SER A 176 14.16 49.10 -33.74
C SER A 176 13.79 48.75 -35.19
N ALA A 177 12.68 49.37 -35.64
CA ALA A 177 12.19 49.50 -37.02
C ALA A 177 13.28 49.99 -38.01
N PRO A 178 13.04 49.85 -39.33
CA PRO A 178 12.08 50.70 -40.06
C PRO A 178 10.84 49.98 -40.57
#